data_AF-A0A9C9TDH0-F1
#
_entry.id   AF-A0A9C9TDH0-F1
#
_cell.length_a   1.000
_cell.length_b   1.000
_cell.length_c   1.000
_cell.angle_alpha   90.00
_cell.angle_beta   90.00
_cell.angle_gamma   90.00
#
_symmetry.space_group_name_H-M   'P 1'
#
loop_
_entity.id
_entity.type
_entity.pdbx_description
1 polymer ?
#
loop_
_entity_poly.entity_id
_entity_poly.type
_entity_poly.pdbx_seq_one_letter_code
_entity_poly.pdbx_strand_id
1 'polypeptide(L)' 'MSADKDKAGATEAEVEVKIPCEVYSRIVGYLRPVQNWHQGKQQEFGERMTFRVPDALNRREASR' A
#
# COMPACT_ATOMS: atom_id res chain seq x y z
N MET A 1 48.30 25.99 24.97
CA MET A 1 47.74 25.01 25.93
C MET A 1 46.24 25.16 25.92
N SER A 2 45.56 24.04 25.71
CA SER A 2 44.11 23.81 25.86
C SER A 2 43.17 24.46 24.84
N ALA A 3 42.20 23.78 24.27
CA ALA A 3 41.95 22.35 24.04
C ALA A 3 40.70 22.33 23.15
N ASP A 4 40.79 21.68 21.99
CA ASP A 4 39.65 21.27 21.19
C ASP A 4 38.68 20.45 22.04
N LYS A 5 37.48 20.99 22.26
CA LYS A 5 36.27 20.36 22.80
C LYS A 5 35.13 21.21 22.23
N ASP A 6 34.21 20.70 21.41
CA ASP A 6 33.45 19.47 21.58
C ASP A 6 33.07 18.89 20.22
N LYS A 7 33.61 17.70 19.91
CA LYS A 7 33.07 16.82 18.88
C LYS A 7 31.97 16.00 19.54
N ALA A 8 30.76 16.55 19.60
CA ALA A 8 29.58 15.78 19.97
C ALA A 8 29.30 14.79 18.83
N GLY A 9 29.73 13.54 19.03
CA GLY A 9 29.46 12.43 18.13
C GLY A 9 27.95 12.25 17.99
N ALA A 10 27.45 12.47 16.77
CA ALA A 10 26.12 12.03 16.40
C ALA A 10 26.11 10.51 16.44
N THR A 11 25.34 9.95 17.37
CA THR A 11 25.00 8.53 17.40
C THR A 11 24.27 8.18 16.11
N GLU A 12 24.83 7.27 15.33
CA GLU A 12 24.25 6.71 14.12
C GLU A 12 22.98 5.94 14.50
N ALA A 13 21.83 6.61 14.42
CA ALA A 13 20.54 5.96 14.51
C ALA A 13 20.38 5.03 13.29
N GLU A 14 20.11 3.75 13.53
CA GLU A 14 19.78 2.78 12.49
C GLU A 14 18.64 3.33 11.62
N VAL A 15 18.95 3.66 10.37
CA VAL A 15 17.95 4.14 9.41
C VAL A 15 17.19 2.93 8.89
N GLU A 16 16.00 2.69 9.44
CA GLU A 16 15.08 1.70 8.90
C GLU A 16 14.65 2.11 7.47
N VAL A 17 15.19 1.45 6.45
CA VAL A 17 14.83 1.69 5.05
C VAL A 17 13.51 0.98 4.75
N LYS A 18 12.41 1.73 4.73
CA LYS A 18 11.09 1.22 4.33
C LYS A 18 10.93 1.30 2.81
N ILE A 19 10.69 0.15 2.18
CA ILE A 19 10.40 0.06 0.76
C ILE A 19 8.88 0.11 0.57
N PRO A 20 8.33 1.06 -0.22
CA PRO A 20 6.90 1.11 -0.47
C PRO A 20 6.44 -0.09 -1.32
N CYS A 21 5.32 -0.70 -0.94
CA CYS A 21 4.74 -1.79 -1.73
C CYS A 21 4.07 -1.25 -3.00
N GLU A 22 4.32 -1.91 -4.13
CA GLU A 22 3.59 -1.64 -5.36
C GLU A 22 2.23 -2.34 -5.34
N VAL A 23 1.16 -1.54 -5.45
CA VAL A 23 -0.21 -2.06 -5.47
C VAL A 23 -0.71 -2.11 -6.91
N TYR A 24 -1.16 -3.28 -7.33
CA TYR A 24 -1.72 -3.53 -8.66
C TYR A 24 -3.21 -3.82 -8.59
N SER A 25 -3.95 -3.38 -9.61
CA SER A 25 -5.36 -3.69 -9.75
C SER A 25 -5.73 -4.00 -11.21
N ARG A 26 -6.77 -4.83 -11.39
CA ARG A 26 -7.24 -5.28 -12.71
C ARG A 26 -8.19 -4.24 -13.32
N ILE A 27 -7.87 -3.79 -14.54
CA ILE A 27 -8.66 -2.77 -15.25
C ILE A 27 -9.67 -3.42 -16.20
N VAL A 28 -9.25 -3.75 -17.43
CA VAL A 28 -10.08 -4.42 -18.47
C VAL A 28 -9.27 -5.59 -19.04
N GLY A 29 -8.95 -6.56 -18.18
CA GLY A 29 -8.24 -7.79 -18.58
C GLY A 29 -6.77 -7.88 -18.17
N TYR A 30 -6.11 -6.77 -17.77
CA TYR A 30 -4.71 -6.77 -17.31
C TYR A 30 -4.52 -6.00 -16.00
N LEU A 31 -3.36 -6.20 -15.36
CA LEU A 31 -2.95 -5.52 -14.12
C LEU A 31 -2.18 -4.24 -14.43
N ARG A 32 -2.53 -3.14 -13.76
CA ARG A 32 -1.81 -1.85 -13.82
C ARG A 32 -1.49 -1.37 -12.40
N PRO A 33 -0.30 -0.77 -12.16
CA PRO A 33 -0.01 -0.12 -10.89
C PRO A 33 -1.06 0.95 -10.59
N VAL A 34 -1.62 0.92 -9.38
CA VAL A 34 -2.64 1.89 -8.92
C VAL A 34 -2.06 3.30 -8.85
N GLN A 35 -0.76 3.41 -8.55
CA GLN A 35 -0.03 4.68 -8.54
C GLN A 35 -0.05 5.40 -9.90
N ASN A 36 -0.26 4.66 -11.00
CA ASN A 36 -0.25 5.20 -12.37
C ASN A 36 -1.66 5.57 -12.87
N TRP A 37 -2.66 5.68 -12.00
CA TRP A 37 -4.05 5.97 -12.39
C TRP A 37 -4.29 7.47 -12.53
N HIS A 38 -4.80 7.89 -13.70
CA HIS A 38 -5.28 9.25 -13.91
C HIS A 38 -6.61 9.50 -13.16
N GLN A 39 -6.99 10.76 -12.99
CA GLN A 39 -8.17 11.19 -12.23
C GLN A 39 -9.45 10.45 -12.66
N GLY A 40 -9.74 10.37 -13.96
CA GLY A 40 -10.91 9.65 -14.46
C GLY A 40 -10.94 8.15 -14.12
N LYS A 41 -9.77 7.50 -13.98
CA LYS A 41 -9.71 6.08 -13.63
C LYS A 41 -9.97 5.86 -12.14
N GLN A 42 -9.50 6.79 -11.31
CA GLN A 42 -9.79 6.79 -9.87
C GLN A 42 -11.29 6.96 -9.63
N GLN A 43 -11.93 7.88 -10.37
CA GLN A 43 -13.39 8.06 -10.35
C GLN A 43 -14.12 6.80 -10.82
N GLU A 44 -13.80 6.28 -12.02
CA GLU A 44 -14.42 5.05 -12.53
C GLU A 44 -14.28 3.88 -11.54
N PHE A 45 -13.12 3.72 -10.90
CA PHE A 45 -12.93 2.66 -9.91
C PHE A 45 -13.80 2.87 -8.68
N GLY A 46 -13.99 4.11 -8.21
CA GLY A 46 -14.88 4.44 -7.10
C GLY A 46 -16.36 4.18 -7.41
N GLU A 47 -16.75 4.24 -8.68
CA GLU A 47 -18.11 3.93 -9.15
C GLU A 47 -18.36 2.42 -9.35
N ARG A 48 -17.32 1.57 -9.23
CA ARG A 48 -17.49 0.11 -9.40
C ARG A 48 -18.29 -0.49 -8.25
N MET A 49 -19.28 -1.31 -8.60
CA MET A 49 -20.05 -2.10 -7.64
C MET A 49 -19.53 -3.53 -7.59
N THR A 50 -19.36 -4.06 -6.38
CA THR A 50 -19.03 -5.47 -6.17
C THR A 50 -20.30 -6.31 -6.21
N PHE A 51 -20.18 -7.50 -6.78
CA PHE A 51 -21.26 -8.47 -6.67
C PHE A 51 -21.26 -9.06 -5.25
N ARG A 52 -22.36 -8.88 -4.52
CA ARG A 52 -22.56 -9.52 -3.22
C ARG A 52 -23.06 -10.95 -3.46
N VAL A 53 -22.27 -11.92 -3.01
CA VAL A 53 -22.67 -13.33 -3.04
C VAL A 53 -23.79 -13.54 -2.00
N PRO A 54 -24.93 -14.14 -2.39
CA PRO A 54 -25.99 -14.48 -1.43
C PRO A 54 -25.47 -15.38 -0.31
N ASP A 55 -25.93 -15.17 0.92
CA ASP A 55 -25.47 -15.92 2.10
C ASP A 55 -25.67 -17.44 1.93
N ALA A 56 -26.75 -17.86 1.26
CA ALA A 56 -27.03 -19.26 0.93
C ALA A 56 -25.95 -19.93 0.06
N LEU A 57 -25.16 -19.16 -0.68
CA LEU A 57 -24.04 -19.65 -1.51
C LEU A 57 -22.68 -19.49 -0.81
N ASN A 58 -22.64 -18.83 0.35
CA ASN A 58 -21.43 -18.61 1.12
C ASN A 58 -21.08 -19.86 1.95
N ARG A 59 -20.67 -20.93 1.27
CA ARG A 59 -20.40 -22.27 1.84
C ARG A 59 -19.23 -22.32 2.84
N ARG A 60 -18.54 -21.20 3.09
CA ARG A 60 -17.29 -21.14 3.87
C ARG A 60 -17.48 -20.82 5.35
N GLU A 61 -18.64 -20.28 5.75
CA GLU A 61 -18.91 -19.94 7.15
C GLU A 61 -19.84 -20.94 7.85
N ALA A 62 -20.48 -21.84 7.12
CA ALA A 62 -21.36 -22.86 7.70
C ALA A 62 -20.61 -24.00 8.42
N SER A 63 -19.28 -24.01 8.44
CA SER A 63 -18.45 -25.08 9.01
C SER A 63 -17.35 -24.60 9.97
N ARG A 64 -17.46 -23.36 10.49
CA ARG A 64 -16.59 -22.85 11.56
C ARG A 64 -17.41 -22.59 12.81
#